data_AF-A0A821UGS0-F1
#
_entry.id   AF-A0A821UGS0-F1
#
_cell.length_a   1.000
_cell.length_b   1.000
_cell.length_c   1.000
_cell.angle_alpha   90.00
_cell.angle_beta   90.00
_cell.angle_gamma   90.00
#
_symmetry.space_group_name_H-M   'P 1'
#
loop_
_entity.id
_entity.type
_entity.pdbx_description
1 polymer ?
#
loop_
_entity_poly.entity_id
_entity_poly.type
_entity_poly.pdbx_seq_one_letter_code
_entity_poly.pdbx_strand_id
1 'polypeptide(L)'
;MLNLPDSDIDEIEDQLNGIGLNDDDDVYLLHEMSKLMVNQINIPADAKWSHNGVTVSGGNRKGGATNQLNYPYGLFVDDDQTVVIADYWNNRIIQWKIGDTTNGQAVAGGNGQGNGLNQFQWPTDVLIDKDTDSFIICDHGNRRVVRWSRRSGTTQGEILIDNIYCWGLAMDEQRYLYVSDREKHEVRRYQLGEKNGTLVASGNGQCCGLNQFSSPTYLFVDRQQNLYVSDYSEKNKGGLQNPPKRFCRFSKCSKCVQSLKKG
;
A
#
# COMPACT_ATOMS: atom_id res chain seq x y z
N MET A 1 -34.59 0.56 -12.45
CA MET A 1 -34.27 1.93 -12.88
C MET A 1 -35.33 2.84 -12.33
N LEU A 2 -35.02 3.58 -11.25
CA LEU A 2 -35.82 4.73 -10.84
C LEU A 2 -35.15 5.93 -11.49
N ASN A 3 -35.81 6.56 -12.46
CA ASN A 3 -35.39 7.84 -13.00
C ASN A 3 -35.85 8.91 -12.04
N LEU A 4 -34.92 9.46 -11.26
CA LEU A 4 -35.17 10.70 -10.53
C LEU A 4 -34.88 11.89 -11.46
N PRO A 5 -35.69 12.95 -11.41
CA PRO A 5 -35.45 14.17 -12.20
C PRO A 5 -34.15 14.86 -11.76
N ASP A 6 -33.47 15.53 -12.70
CA ASP A 6 -32.14 16.15 -12.49
C ASP A 6 -32.07 17.10 -11.28
N SER A 7 -33.19 17.73 -10.89
CA SER A 7 -33.27 18.59 -9.70
C SER A 7 -33.08 17.86 -8.37
N ASP A 8 -33.39 16.57 -8.32
CA ASP A 8 -33.28 15.76 -7.11
C ASP A 8 -31.87 15.16 -6.98
N ILE A 9 -31.08 15.15 -8.06
CA ILE A 9 -29.69 14.68 -8.08
C ILE A 9 -28.79 15.69 -7.38
N ASP A 10 -28.94 16.99 -7.67
CA ASP A 10 -28.19 18.07 -7.04
C ASP A 10 -28.47 18.14 -5.51
N GLU A 11 -29.69 17.81 -5.07
CA GLU A 11 -30.08 17.80 -3.65
C GLU A 11 -29.53 16.58 -2.90
N ILE A 12 -29.23 15.47 -3.60
CA ILE A 12 -28.57 14.27 -3.06
C ILE A 12 -27.05 14.48 -2.95
N GLU A 13 -26.41 15.16 -3.91
CA GLU A 13 -24.96 15.43 -3.88
C GLU A 13 -24.51 16.21 -2.64
N ASP A 14 -25.34 17.15 -2.16
CA ASP A 14 -25.04 17.99 -0.98
C ASP A 14 -25.27 17.28 0.37
N GLN A 15 -25.84 16.06 0.39
CA GLN A 15 -26.16 15.33 1.63
C GLN A 15 -25.40 14.00 1.80
N LEU A 16 -24.52 13.65 0.87
CA LEU A 16 -23.73 12.42 0.93
C LEU A 16 -22.56 12.53 1.91
N ASN A 17 -22.55 11.68 2.94
CA ASN A 17 -21.49 11.66 3.95
C ASN A 17 -20.30 10.75 3.58
N GLY A 18 -20.41 9.99 2.47
CA GLY A 18 -19.32 9.15 1.99
C GLY A 18 -19.76 8.10 0.96
N ILE A 19 -18.75 7.54 0.29
CA ILE A 19 -18.86 6.40 -0.62
C ILE A 19 -18.11 5.24 0.04
N GLY A 20 -18.74 4.07 0.14
CA GLY A 20 -18.13 2.86 0.70
C GLY A 20 -18.28 1.65 -0.24
N LEU A 21 -17.36 0.70 -0.11
CA LEU A 21 -17.43 -0.61 -0.77
C LEU A 21 -17.80 -1.68 0.27
N ASN A 22 -18.62 -2.67 -0.09
CA ASN A 22 -18.77 -3.88 0.72
C ASN A 22 -17.73 -4.96 0.31
N ASP A 23 -17.74 -6.08 1.03
CA ASP A 23 -16.89 -7.24 0.74
C ASP A 23 -17.19 -7.91 -0.64
N ASP A 24 -18.29 -7.52 -1.30
CA ASP A 24 -18.70 -7.98 -2.64
C ASP A 24 -18.39 -6.93 -3.75
N ASP A 25 -17.65 -5.86 -3.44
CA ASP A 25 -17.33 -4.72 -4.32
C ASP A 25 -18.53 -3.87 -4.79
N ASP A 26 -19.70 -4.06 -4.21
CA ASP A 26 -20.84 -3.18 -4.45
C ASP A 26 -20.57 -1.81 -3.83
N VAL A 27 -20.94 -0.76 -4.57
CA VAL A 27 -20.80 0.60 -4.10
C VAL A 27 -22.06 1.04 -3.37
N TYR A 28 -21.89 1.64 -2.20
CA TYR A 28 -22.99 2.20 -1.42
C TYR A 28 -22.76 3.67 -1.14
N LEU A 29 -23.87 4.40 -1.20
CA LEU A 29 -23.95 5.78 -0.75
C LEU A 29 -24.42 5.79 0.71
N LEU A 30 -23.69 6.54 1.56
CA LEU A 30 -24.02 6.71 2.96
C LEU A 30 -24.76 8.04 3.19
N HIS A 31 -26.01 7.96 3.64
CA HIS A 31 -26.86 9.12 3.99
C HIS A 31 -27.58 8.86 5.31
N GLU A 32 -27.38 9.73 6.31
CA GLU A 32 -28.12 9.82 7.59
C GLU A 32 -28.78 8.52 8.12
N MET A 33 -28.01 7.43 8.24
CA MET A 33 -28.41 6.09 8.72
C MET A 33 -29.04 5.11 7.70
N SER A 34 -29.03 5.43 6.42
CA SER A 34 -29.44 4.53 5.34
C SER A 34 -28.26 4.13 4.44
N LYS A 35 -28.26 2.86 4.00
CA LYS A 35 -27.34 2.34 3.00
C LYS A 35 -28.13 2.15 1.71
N LEU A 36 -27.84 2.93 0.68
CA LEU A 36 -28.41 2.71 -0.65
C LEU A 36 -27.43 1.88 -1.48
N MET A 37 -27.87 0.69 -1.89
CA MET A 37 -27.21 -0.14 -2.90
C MET A 37 -27.15 0.62 -4.22
N VAL A 38 -25.95 0.93 -4.70
CA VAL A 38 -25.75 1.48 -6.04
C VAL A 38 -25.00 0.45 -6.88
N ASN A 39 -25.75 -0.27 -7.72
CA ASN A 39 -25.20 -1.35 -8.54
C ASN A 39 -24.17 -0.88 -9.58
N GLN A 40 -24.06 0.44 -9.84
CA GLN A 40 -23.04 1.02 -10.69
C GLN A 40 -22.88 2.52 -10.42
N ILE A 41 -21.71 2.97 -9.97
CA ILE A 41 -21.35 4.38 -10.09
C ILE A 41 -20.94 4.62 -11.54
N ASN A 42 -21.77 5.36 -12.28
CA ASN A 42 -21.41 5.86 -13.60
C ASN A 42 -20.70 7.20 -13.41
N ILE A 43 -19.36 7.21 -13.38
CA ILE A 43 -18.59 8.46 -13.42
C ILE A 43 -18.56 8.91 -14.89
N PRO A 44 -19.21 10.03 -15.25
CA PRO A 44 -19.22 10.50 -16.63
C PRO A 44 -17.79 10.71 -17.15
N ALA A 45 -17.55 10.43 -18.43
CA ALA A 45 -16.22 10.65 -19.02
C ALA A 45 -15.77 12.12 -18.96
N ASP A 46 -16.72 13.04 -18.81
CA ASP A 46 -16.54 14.49 -18.65
C ASP A 46 -16.68 14.97 -17.19
N ALA A 47 -16.70 14.06 -16.21
CA ALA A 47 -16.70 14.40 -14.79
C ALA A 47 -15.57 15.39 -14.49
N LYS A 48 -15.94 16.55 -13.94
CA LYS A 48 -14.99 17.60 -13.59
C LYS A 48 -14.39 17.28 -12.22
N TRP A 49 -13.08 17.02 -12.21
CA TRP A 49 -12.34 16.80 -10.99
C TRP A 49 -12.04 18.13 -10.30
N SER A 50 -12.18 18.18 -8.97
CA SER A 50 -11.60 19.29 -8.20
C SER A 50 -10.09 19.27 -8.40
N HIS A 51 -9.54 20.43 -8.78
CA HIS A 51 -8.08 20.62 -8.87
C HIS A 51 -7.48 21.04 -7.51
N ASN A 52 -8.33 21.22 -6.49
CA ASN A 52 -7.91 21.57 -5.13
C ASN A 52 -7.81 20.29 -4.29
N GLY A 53 -6.61 19.98 -3.82
CA GLY A 53 -6.39 18.93 -2.83
C GLY A 53 -6.81 19.38 -1.43
N VAL A 54 -7.34 18.44 -0.64
CA VAL A 54 -7.66 18.64 0.78
C VAL A 54 -6.64 17.87 1.62
N THR A 55 -6.10 18.52 2.65
CA THR A 55 -5.25 17.84 3.63
C THR A 55 -6.12 16.92 4.49
N VAL A 56 -5.90 15.61 4.41
CA VAL A 56 -6.64 14.60 5.20
C VAL A 56 -5.86 14.08 6.40
N SER A 57 -4.55 14.31 6.46
CA SER A 57 -3.68 13.92 7.58
C SER A 57 -2.45 14.81 7.62
N GLY A 58 -1.96 15.16 8.82
CA GLY A 58 -0.80 16.03 8.99
C GLY A 58 -1.08 17.49 8.62
N GLY A 59 -0.20 18.11 7.83
CA GLY A 59 -0.31 19.53 7.44
C GLY A 59 0.29 20.54 8.43
N ASN A 60 0.69 20.10 9.63
CA ASN A 60 1.23 20.97 10.68
C ASN A 60 2.76 21.11 10.67
N ARG A 61 3.33 21.26 9.47
CA ARG A 61 4.79 21.26 9.20
C ARG A 61 5.45 19.91 9.52
N LYS A 62 6.72 19.78 9.12
CA LYS A 62 7.56 18.63 9.45
C LYS A 62 7.82 18.58 10.96
N GLY A 63 7.61 17.41 11.58
CA GLY A 63 7.92 17.20 12.99
C GLY A 63 7.48 15.84 13.51
N GLY A 64 7.61 15.62 14.82
CA GLY A 64 7.34 14.33 15.48
C GLY A 64 6.03 14.26 16.28
N ALA A 65 5.30 15.36 16.40
CA ALA A 65 4.02 15.37 17.09
C ALA A 65 2.97 14.50 16.38
N THR A 66 1.89 14.17 17.07
CA THR A 66 0.79 13.33 16.55
C THR A 66 0.01 13.99 15.40
N ASN A 67 0.11 15.30 15.24
CA ASN A 67 -0.46 16.05 14.12
C ASN A 67 0.56 16.40 13.02
N GLN A 68 1.77 15.83 13.09
CA GLN A 68 2.89 16.10 12.20
C GLN A 68 3.42 14.82 11.54
N LEU A 69 4.05 14.98 10.39
CA LEU A 69 4.68 13.91 9.60
C LEU A 69 6.12 14.31 9.25
N ASN A 70 6.98 13.33 8.97
CA ASN A 70 8.38 13.53 8.64
C ASN A 70 8.86 12.58 7.52
N TYR A 71 8.74 13.05 6.28
CA TYR A 71 8.91 12.28 5.04
C TYR A 71 8.06 10.99 5.02
N PRO A 72 6.73 11.11 5.08
CA PRO A 72 5.87 9.94 4.88
C PRO A 72 6.07 9.37 3.47
N TYR A 73 6.16 8.04 3.34
CA TYR A 73 6.32 7.37 2.04
C TYR A 73 5.09 6.55 1.65
N GLY A 74 4.85 5.42 2.31
CA GLY A 74 3.71 4.56 2.04
C GLY A 74 2.50 4.91 2.90
N LEU A 75 1.32 4.65 2.36
CA LEU A 75 0.05 4.81 3.05
C LEU A 75 -0.94 3.73 2.62
N PHE A 76 -1.89 3.46 3.50
CA PHE A 76 -3.06 2.64 3.21
C PHE A 76 -4.31 3.35 3.72
N VAL A 77 -5.42 3.21 2.99
CA VAL A 77 -6.72 3.72 3.40
C VAL A 77 -7.68 2.53 3.49
N ASP A 78 -8.33 2.33 4.63
CA ASP A 78 -9.37 1.32 4.79
C ASP A 78 -10.79 1.87 4.54
N ASP A 79 -11.76 0.96 4.44
CA ASP A 79 -13.16 1.30 4.17
C ASP A 79 -13.82 2.08 5.32
N ASP A 80 -13.23 2.04 6.52
CA ASP A 80 -13.63 2.85 7.67
C ASP A 80 -13.07 4.28 7.59
N GLN A 81 -12.51 4.67 6.44
CA GLN A 81 -11.87 5.96 6.20
C GLN A 81 -10.70 6.23 7.17
N THR A 82 -9.97 5.18 7.54
CA THR A 82 -8.73 5.29 8.32
C THR A 82 -7.56 5.37 7.36
N VAL A 83 -6.78 6.45 7.46
CA VAL A 83 -5.51 6.59 6.75
C VAL A 83 -4.39 6.13 7.68
N VAL A 84 -3.60 5.18 7.23
CA VAL A 84 -2.44 4.64 7.96
C VAL A 84 -1.19 4.98 7.15
N ILE A 85 -0.17 5.54 7.79
CA ILE A 85 0.97 6.14 7.12
C ILE A 85 2.28 5.59 7.72
N ALA A 86 3.21 5.21 6.85
CA ALA A 86 4.59 4.95 7.21
C ALA A 86 5.36 6.28 7.33
N ASP A 87 5.55 6.74 8.57
CA ASP A 87 6.18 8.01 8.91
C ASP A 87 7.70 7.81 9.13
N TYR A 88 8.41 7.73 7.99
CA TYR A 88 9.75 7.20 7.84
C TYR A 88 10.79 7.73 8.83
N TRP A 89 10.95 9.05 8.95
CA TRP A 89 11.98 9.59 9.85
C TRP A 89 11.55 9.65 11.31
N ASN A 90 10.26 9.48 11.58
CA ASN A 90 9.74 9.33 12.94
C ASN A 90 9.70 7.86 13.38
N ASN A 91 10.08 6.91 12.52
CA ASN A 91 10.20 5.48 12.81
C ASN A 91 8.92 4.88 13.43
N ARG A 92 7.77 5.25 12.87
CA ARG A 92 6.45 4.83 13.35
C ARG A 92 5.49 4.60 12.20
N ILE A 93 4.45 3.82 12.49
CA ILE A 93 3.20 3.83 11.74
C ILE A 93 2.21 4.66 12.53
N ILE A 94 1.55 5.60 11.86
CA ILE A 94 0.60 6.52 12.48
C ILE A 94 -0.69 6.55 11.67
N GLN A 95 -1.83 6.57 12.36
CA GLN A 95 -3.15 6.55 11.75
C GLN A 95 -3.96 7.80 12.06
N TRP A 96 -4.86 8.16 11.14
CA TRP A 96 -5.87 9.21 11.28
C TRP A 96 -7.20 8.73 10.70
N LYS A 97 -8.30 9.35 11.13
CA LYS A 97 -9.52 9.34 10.32
C LYS A 97 -9.43 10.42 9.25
N ILE A 98 -9.90 10.14 8.04
CA ILE A 98 -9.94 11.13 6.96
C ILE A 98 -10.64 12.39 7.45
N GLY A 99 -10.01 13.54 7.22
CA GLY A 99 -10.50 14.86 7.64
C GLY A 99 -10.05 15.28 9.04
N ASP A 100 -9.59 14.35 9.90
CA ASP A 100 -8.93 14.70 11.16
C ASP A 100 -7.44 14.95 10.92
N THR A 101 -7.04 16.21 10.88
CA THR A 101 -5.65 16.62 10.69
C THR A 101 -4.88 16.81 12.01
N THR A 102 -5.54 16.59 13.15
CA THR A 102 -5.03 16.98 14.48
C THR A 102 -4.78 15.80 15.41
N ASN A 103 -5.56 14.71 15.34
CA ASN A 103 -5.52 13.64 16.34
C ASN A 103 -4.93 12.33 15.80
N GLY A 104 -3.71 12.39 15.26
CA GLY A 104 -3.02 11.18 14.80
C GLY A 104 -2.64 10.27 15.96
N GLN A 105 -2.68 8.97 15.73
CA GLN A 105 -2.36 7.97 16.74
C GLN A 105 -1.23 7.08 16.23
N ALA A 106 -0.10 7.05 16.94
CA ALA A 106 0.96 6.11 16.63
C ALA A 106 0.48 4.69 17.01
N VAL A 107 0.37 3.80 16.04
CA VAL A 107 -0.23 2.46 16.19
C VAL A 107 0.77 1.32 16.11
N ALA A 108 1.97 1.59 15.58
CA ALA A 108 3.10 0.68 15.63
C ALA A 108 4.41 1.47 15.65
N GLY A 109 5.43 0.93 16.32
CA GLY A 109 6.72 1.62 16.46
C GLY A 109 6.62 2.87 17.34
N GLY A 110 7.40 3.91 17.02
CA GLY A 110 7.44 5.16 17.79
C GLY A 110 8.23 5.09 19.10
N ASN A 111 8.84 3.94 19.41
CA ASN A 111 9.66 3.72 20.62
C ASN A 111 11.15 4.03 20.36
N GLY A 112 11.43 5.05 19.54
CA GLY A 112 12.75 5.37 19.03
C GLY A 112 13.20 4.50 17.84
N GLN A 113 14.22 4.98 17.14
CA GLN A 113 14.85 4.22 16.06
C GLN A 113 15.61 3.01 16.66
N GLY A 114 15.39 1.82 16.10
CA GLY A 114 16.10 0.62 16.53
C GLY A 114 15.57 -0.64 15.86
N ASN A 115 16.08 -1.80 16.27
CA ASN A 115 15.75 -3.11 15.70
C ASN A 115 14.94 -4.01 16.65
N GLY A 116 14.56 -3.52 17.84
CA GLY A 116 13.65 -4.21 18.73
C GLY A 116 12.31 -4.53 18.07
N LEU A 117 11.55 -5.49 18.60
CA LEU A 117 10.25 -5.88 18.03
C LEU A 117 9.19 -4.77 18.15
N ASN A 118 9.40 -3.80 19.04
CA ASN A 118 8.57 -2.62 19.21
C ASN A 118 9.17 -1.35 18.59
N GLN A 119 10.26 -1.47 17.82
CA GLN A 119 10.99 -0.37 17.19
C GLN A 119 11.06 -0.58 15.67
N PHE A 120 11.17 0.52 14.94
CA PHE A 120 11.41 0.50 13.51
C PHE A 120 12.65 1.34 13.16
N GLN A 121 13.17 1.10 11.97
CA GLN A 121 14.16 1.94 11.34
C GLN A 121 13.70 2.19 9.91
N TRP A 122 13.29 3.43 9.63
CA TRP A 122 12.91 3.88 8.28
C TRP A 122 11.79 3.04 7.65
N PRO A 123 10.60 2.92 8.26
CA PRO A 123 9.49 2.22 7.64
C PRO A 123 9.09 2.93 6.34
N THR A 124 8.95 2.19 5.24
CA THR A 124 8.66 2.77 3.92
C THR A 124 7.23 2.52 3.47
N ASP A 125 6.59 1.46 3.94
CA ASP A 125 5.26 1.08 3.50
C ASP A 125 4.47 0.29 4.55
N VAL A 126 3.15 0.33 4.44
CA VAL A 126 2.21 -0.32 5.34
C VAL A 126 0.94 -0.74 4.61
N LEU A 127 0.42 -1.92 4.91
CA LEU A 127 -0.89 -2.42 4.47
C LEU A 127 -1.68 -2.93 5.68
N ILE A 128 -2.99 -3.05 5.53
CA ILE A 128 -3.86 -3.72 6.51
C ILE A 128 -4.24 -5.10 5.98
N ASP A 129 -3.92 -6.15 6.75
CA ASP A 129 -4.45 -7.49 6.58
C ASP A 129 -5.70 -7.64 7.45
N LYS A 130 -6.87 -7.44 6.84
CA LYS A 130 -8.16 -7.48 7.55
C LYS A 130 -8.43 -8.85 8.18
N ASP A 131 -8.02 -9.93 7.54
CA ASP A 131 -8.27 -11.29 8.00
C ASP A 131 -7.55 -11.64 9.30
N THR A 132 -6.34 -11.09 9.50
CA THR A 132 -5.58 -11.26 10.76
C THR A 132 -5.68 -10.05 11.67
N ASP A 133 -6.47 -9.04 11.27
CA ASP A 133 -6.57 -7.73 11.92
C ASP A 133 -5.20 -7.17 12.31
N SER A 134 -4.33 -7.02 11.32
CA SER A 134 -2.93 -6.65 11.51
C SER A 134 -2.42 -5.66 10.47
N PHE A 135 -1.45 -4.84 10.84
CA PHE A 135 -0.62 -4.11 9.90
C PHE A 135 0.48 -5.01 9.36
N ILE A 136 0.76 -4.93 8.06
CA ILE A 136 1.95 -5.49 7.42
C ILE A 136 2.86 -4.34 7.05
N ILE A 137 4.05 -4.30 7.61
CA ILE A 137 4.92 -3.11 7.61
C ILE A 137 6.25 -3.48 6.99
N CYS A 138 6.69 -2.67 6.02
CA CYS A 138 8.05 -2.76 5.53
C CYS A 138 8.97 -1.91 6.42
N ASP A 139 9.78 -2.58 7.23
CA ASP A 139 10.78 -1.97 8.13
C ASP A 139 12.14 -1.98 7.43
N HIS A 140 12.22 -1.17 6.37
CA HIS A 140 13.30 -1.16 5.37
C HIS A 140 14.70 -1.08 5.99
N GLY A 141 14.92 -0.18 6.97
CA GLY A 141 16.22 0.00 7.60
C GLY A 141 16.67 -1.20 8.43
N ASN A 142 15.73 -2.02 8.91
CA ASN A 142 16.00 -3.28 9.61
C ASN A 142 15.93 -4.52 8.70
N ARG A 143 15.73 -4.32 7.39
CA ARG A 143 15.72 -5.37 6.37
C ARG A 143 14.70 -6.48 6.63
N ARG A 144 13.50 -6.10 7.05
CA ARG A 144 12.44 -7.04 7.44
C ARG A 144 11.04 -6.54 7.10
N VAL A 145 10.11 -7.47 6.97
CA VAL A 145 8.67 -7.21 6.97
C VAL A 145 8.09 -7.67 8.30
N VAL A 146 7.31 -6.81 8.95
CA VAL A 146 6.75 -7.01 10.28
C VAL A 146 5.23 -7.08 10.21
N ARG A 147 4.63 -8.05 10.89
CA ARG A 147 3.20 -8.06 11.22
C ARG A 147 3.01 -7.41 12.59
N TRP A 148 2.07 -6.48 12.69
CA TRP A 148 1.72 -5.83 13.95
C TRP A 148 0.21 -5.93 14.18
N SER A 149 -0.20 -6.68 15.20
CA SER A 149 -1.61 -6.86 15.54
C SER A 149 -2.27 -5.52 15.90
N ARG A 150 -3.47 -5.27 15.38
CA ARG A 150 -4.27 -4.07 15.68
C ARG A 150 -5.08 -4.22 16.98
N ARG A 151 -5.07 -5.41 17.58
CA ARG A 151 -5.77 -5.70 18.84
C ARG A 151 -5.19 -4.88 19.99
N SER A 152 -6.07 -4.48 20.90
CA SER A 152 -5.70 -3.73 22.10
C SER A 152 -4.64 -4.46 22.93
N GLY A 153 -3.68 -3.70 23.45
CA GLY A 153 -2.57 -4.25 24.24
C GLY A 153 -1.39 -4.81 23.43
N THR A 154 -1.45 -4.80 22.09
CA THR A 154 -0.29 -5.13 21.27
C THR A 154 0.81 -4.07 21.43
N THR A 155 2.01 -4.48 21.86
CA THR A 155 3.14 -3.57 22.11
C THR A 155 4.35 -3.83 21.21
N GLN A 156 4.35 -4.91 20.45
CA GLN A 156 5.44 -5.32 19.57
C GLN A 156 4.92 -6.11 18.38
N GLY A 157 5.69 -6.11 17.29
CA GLY A 157 5.41 -6.87 16.08
C GLY A 157 6.08 -8.24 16.05
N GLU A 158 5.74 -8.99 15.00
CA GLU A 158 6.31 -10.29 14.64
C GLU A 158 7.00 -10.17 13.28
N ILE A 159 8.20 -10.71 13.15
CA ILE A 159 8.93 -10.72 11.88
C ILE A 159 8.29 -11.77 10.98
N LEU A 160 7.71 -11.34 9.85
CA LEU A 160 7.19 -12.25 8.83
C LEU A 160 8.26 -12.70 7.84
N ILE A 161 9.10 -11.75 7.41
CA ILE A 161 10.14 -11.96 6.41
C ILE A 161 11.39 -11.22 6.89
N ASP A 162 12.53 -11.91 6.92
CA ASP A 162 13.84 -11.34 7.24
C ASP A 162 14.74 -11.27 5.99
N ASN A 163 15.87 -10.57 6.12
CA ASN A 163 16.89 -10.43 5.07
C ASN A 163 16.33 -9.94 3.72
N ILE A 164 15.41 -8.98 3.78
CA ILE A 164 14.78 -8.36 2.62
C ILE A 164 14.92 -6.84 2.70
N TYR A 165 15.51 -6.23 1.66
CA TYR A 165 15.62 -4.78 1.58
C TYR A 165 14.33 -4.19 1.01
N CYS A 166 13.23 -4.39 1.77
CA CYS A 166 11.88 -4.11 1.31
C CYS A 166 11.67 -2.61 1.01
N TRP A 167 10.80 -2.26 0.07
CA TRP A 167 10.37 -0.87 -0.09
C TRP A 167 8.86 -0.71 -0.23
N GLY A 168 8.26 -1.46 -1.14
CA GLY A 168 6.82 -1.46 -1.40
C GLY A 168 6.20 -2.81 -1.10
N LEU A 169 4.96 -2.76 -0.65
CA LEU A 169 4.12 -3.91 -0.36
C LEU A 169 2.85 -3.87 -1.23
N ALA A 170 2.37 -5.03 -1.65
CA ALA A 170 1.02 -5.19 -2.17
C ALA A 170 0.46 -6.54 -1.73
N MET A 171 -0.85 -6.67 -1.60
CA MET A 171 -1.50 -7.94 -1.27
C MET A 171 -2.68 -8.17 -2.20
N ASP A 172 -2.78 -9.37 -2.76
CA ASP A 172 -3.91 -9.74 -3.63
C ASP A 172 -5.08 -10.36 -2.84
N GLU A 173 -6.22 -10.54 -3.51
CA GLU A 173 -7.43 -11.15 -2.94
C GLU A 173 -7.21 -12.61 -2.48
N GLN A 174 -6.17 -13.28 -2.97
CA GLN A 174 -5.78 -14.62 -2.53
C GLN A 174 -4.77 -14.60 -1.38
N ARG A 175 -4.50 -13.42 -0.82
CA ARG A 175 -3.61 -13.17 0.30
C ARG A 175 -2.15 -13.51 0.06
N TYR A 176 -1.72 -13.42 -1.20
CA TYR A 176 -0.30 -13.37 -1.48
C TYR A 176 0.24 -11.98 -1.21
N LEU A 177 1.29 -11.89 -0.41
CA LEU A 177 2.04 -10.67 -0.15
C LEU A 177 3.15 -10.53 -1.19
N TYR A 178 3.17 -9.41 -1.90
CA TYR A 178 4.21 -9.02 -2.84
C TYR A 178 5.10 -7.98 -2.19
N VAL A 179 6.42 -8.21 -2.24
CA VAL A 179 7.41 -7.33 -1.62
C VAL A 179 8.49 -7.02 -2.64
N SER A 180 8.79 -5.74 -2.84
CA SER A 180 9.92 -5.30 -3.66
C SER A 180 11.19 -5.32 -2.82
N ASP A 181 12.23 -6.02 -3.28
CA ASP A 181 13.57 -6.01 -2.69
C ASP A 181 14.46 -5.08 -3.53
N ARG A 182 14.78 -3.91 -2.97
CA ARG A 182 15.58 -2.90 -3.67
C ARG A 182 17.04 -3.28 -3.81
N GLU A 183 17.58 -4.11 -2.91
CA GLU A 183 18.97 -4.57 -2.95
C GLU A 183 19.14 -5.68 -3.98
N LYS A 184 18.19 -6.62 -4.04
CA LYS A 184 18.22 -7.73 -4.99
C LYS A 184 17.59 -7.40 -6.36
N HIS A 185 17.01 -6.21 -6.50
CA HIS A 185 16.35 -5.74 -7.72
C HIS A 185 15.26 -6.70 -8.19
N GLU A 186 14.44 -7.19 -7.28
CA GLU A 186 13.42 -8.20 -7.56
C GLU A 186 12.11 -7.92 -6.83
N VAL A 187 11.04 -8.56 -7.28
CA VAL A 187 9.80 -8.64 -6.52
C VAL A 187 9.50 -10.11 -6.24
N ARG A 188 9.27 -10.40 -4.96
CA ARG A 188 8.90 -11.73 -4.49
C ARG A 188 7.46 -11.73 -3.99
N ARG A 189 6.80 -12.87 -4.19
CA ARG A 189 5.46 -13.18 -3.72
C ARG A 189 5.55 -14.23 -2.63
N TYR A 190 4.92 -13.99 -1.50
CA TYR A 190 4.90 -14.85 -0.33
C TYR A 190 3.48 -15.27 -0.03
N GLN A 191 3.26 -16.55 0.24
CA GLN A 191 2.11 -16.91 1.06
C GLN A 191 2.41 -16.48 2.51
N LEU A 192 1.44 -15.90 3.23
CA LEU A 192 1.69 -15.49 4.62
C LEU A 192 2.18 -16.67 5.47
N GLY A 193 3.35 -16.52 6.10
CA GLY A 193 4.06 -17.58 6.84
C GLY A 193 5.15 -18.30 6.05
N GLU A 194 5.24 -18.09 4.73
CA GLU A 194 6.36 -18.56 3.91
C GLU A 194 7.61 -17.71 4.13
N LYS A 195 8.79 -18.34 4.21
CA LYS A 195 10.06 -17.62 4.46
C LYS A 195 10.79 -17.16 3.19
N ASN A 196 10.72 -17.93 2.11
CA ASN A 196 11.60 -17.72 0.94
C ASN A 196 10.93 -16.92 -0.18
N GLY A 197 9.62 -17.06 -0.35
CA GLY A 197 8.86 -16.41 -1.40
C GLY A 197 9.21 -16.92 -2.80
N THR A 198 8.27 -16.78 -3.72
CA THR A 198 8.45 -17.05 -5.14
C THR A 198 8.90 -15.76 -5.84
N LEU A 199 9.98 -15.81 -6.62
CA LEU A 199 10.35 -14.72 -7.52
C LEU A 199 9.28 -14.54 -8.60
N VAL A 200 8.69 -13.34 -8.71
CA VAL A 200 7.58 -13.06 -9.65
C VAL A 200 7.88 -11.96 -10.64
N ALA A 201 8.85 -11.09 -10.37
CA ALA A 201 9.37 -10.14 -11.34
C ALA A 201 10.85 -9.85 -11.13
N SER A 202 11.56 -9.71 -12.25
CA SER A 202 13.03 -9.58 -12.32
C SER A 202 13.76 -10.83 -11.77
N GLY A 203 15.05 -10.71 -11.45
CA GLY A 203 15.96 -11.80 -11.05
C GLY A 203 17.16 -12.02 -11.97
N ASN A 204 17.33 -11.19 -13.01
CA ASN A 204 18.43 -11.32 -13.99
C ASN A 204 19.49 -10.20 -13.87
N GLY A 205 19.66 -9.63 -12.68
CA GLY A 205 20.63 -8.55 -12.43
C GLY A 205 20.06 -7.13 -12.58
N GLN A 206 20.94 -6.13 -12.41
CA GLN A 206 20.59 -4.71 -12.36
C GLN A 206 20.64 -4.06 -13.75
N CYS A 207 19.50 -3.57 -14.25
CA CYS A 207 19.34 -2.92 -15.56
C CYS A 207 19.79 -3.79 -16.77
N CYS A 208 19.31 -3.60 -18.00
CA CYS A 208 18.27 -2.71 -18.51
C CYS A 208 17.23 -3.47 -19.36
N GLY A 209 17.22 -4.80 -19.31
CA GLY A 209 16.22 -5.63 -19.97
C GLY A 209 14.83 -5.45 -19.37
N LEU A 210 13.79 -5.90 -20.08
CA LEU A 210 12.42 -5.96 -19.53
C LEU A 210 12.30 -6.94 -18.34
N ASN A 211 13.32 -7.75 -18.12
CA ASN A 211 13.47 -8.74 -17.05
C ASN A 211 14.50 -8.34 -15.98
N GLN A 212 14.91 -7.07 -15.90
CA GLN A 212 15.92 -6.53 -14.98
C GLN A 212 15.42 -5.22 -14.37
N PHE A 213 15.34 -5.15 -13.03
CA PHE A 213 15.03 -3.91 -12.32
C PHE A 213 16.30 -3.16 -11.89
N SER A 214 16.15 -1.89 -11.51
CA SER A 214 17.21 -1.04 -10.96
C SER A 214 16.99 -0.70 -9.49
N SER A 215 15.76 -0.41 -9.09
CA SER A 215 15.31 -0.22 -7.71
C SER A 215 13.78 -0.29 -7.71
N PRO A 216 13.19 -1.51 -7.69
CA PRO A 216 11.74 -1.64 -7.64
C PRO A 216 11.24 -1.03 -6.33
N THR A 217 10.26 -0.13 -6.40
CA THR A 217 9.69 0.57 -5.24
C THR A 217 8.25 0.13 -5.00
N TYR A 218 7.27 0.90 -5.43
CA TYR A 218 5.86 0.63 -5.17
C TYR A 218 5.29 -0.43 -6.10
N LEU A 219 4.33 -1.17 -5.56
CA LEU A 219 3.69 -2.30 -6.20
C LEU A 219 2.18 -2.07 -6.23
N PHE A 220 1.54 -2.53 -7.30
CA PHE A 220 0.09 -2.67 -7.37
C PHE A 220 -0.22 -4.02 -8.00
N VAL A 221 -1.23 -4.71 -7.49
CA VAL A 221 -1.70 -5.98 -8.05
C VAL A 221 -3.17 -5.83 -8.37
N ASP A 222 -3.54 -6.05 -9.64
CA ASP A 222 -4.94 -5.99 -10.05
C ASP A 222 -5.68 -7.30 -9.74
N ARG A 223 -7.01 -7.32 -9.91
CA ARG A 223 -7.86 -8.50 -9.65
C ARG A 223 -7.55 -9.69 -10.55
N GLN A 224 -6.90 -9.47 -11.70
CA GLN A 224 -6.42 -10.55 -12.57
C GLN A 224 -5.01 -11.04 -12.16
N GLN A 225 -4.49 -10.56 -11.02
CA GLN A 225 -3.16 -10.83 -10.50
C GLN A 225 -2.04 -10.42 -11.47
N ASN A 226 -2.25 -9.34 -12.22
CA ASN A 226 -1.13 -8.67 -12.88
C ASN A 226 -0.43 -7.78 -11.87
N LEU A 227 0.89 -7.89 -11.83
CA LEU A 227 1.75 -7.10 -10.97
C LEU A 227 2.25 -5.88 -11.75
N TYR A 228 2.10 -4.70 -11.17
CA TYR A 228 2.64 -3.44 -11.66
C TYR A 228 3.71 -2.95 -10.71
N VAL A 229 4.88 -2.58 -11.25
CA VAL A 229 6.05 -2.21 -10.46
C VAL A 229 6.60 -0.88 -10.96
N SER A 230 6.75 0.09 -10.06
CA SER A 230 7.56 1.27 -10.35
C SER A 230 9.04 0.95 -10.14
N ASP A 231 9.82 0.94 -11.22
CA ASP A 231 11.26 0.76 -11.16
C ASP A 231 11.95 2.13 -11.11
N TYR A 232 12.34 2.50 -9.90
CA TYR A 232 13.10 3.72 -9.65
C TYR A 232 14.57 3.49 -10.05
N SER A 233 15.24 4.56 -10.46
CA SER A 233 16.68 4.53 -10.68
C SER A 233 17.30 5.72 -9.96
N GLU A 234 18.16 5.41 -8.98
CA GLU A 234 19.08 6.40 -8.44
C GLU A 234 20.24 6.56 -9.43
N LYS A 235 20.64 7.81 -9.70
CA LYS A 235 21.83 8.10 -10.52
C LYS A 235 23.03 7.35 -9.90
N ASN A 236 23.68 6.53 -10.73
CA ASN A 236 24.68 5.53 -10.37
C ASN A 236 25.60 5.86 -9.18
N LYS A 237 25.67 4.94 -8.22
CA LYS A 237 26.96 4.53 -7.65
C LYS A 237 27.62 3.58 -8.66
N GLY A 238 28.49 4.07 -9.56
CA GLY A 238 29.37 3.17 -10.34
C GLY A 238 29.39 3.26 -11.87
N GLY A 239 28.85 4.32 -12.48
CA GLY A 239 29.13 4.59 -13.91
C GLY A 239 28.45 3.70 -14.96
N LEU A 240 27.44 2.89 -14.60
CA LEU A 240 26.60 2.18 -15.56
C LEU A 240 25.68 3.16 -16.33
N GLN A 241 25.18 2.78 -17.51
CA GLN A 241 24.25 3.63 -18.27
C GLN A 241 23.04 4.04 -17.41
N ASN A 242 22.56 5.27 -17.62
CA ASN A 242 21.40 5.83 -16.90
C ASN A 242 20.18 4.92 -17.16
N PRO A 243 19.72 4.11 -16.18
CA PRO A 243 18.61 3.19 -16.38
C PRO A 243 17.34 3.94 -16.77
N PRO A 244 16.52 3.44 -17.71
CA PRO A 244 15.24 4.07 -17.96
C PRO A 244 14.36 3.88 -16.74
N LYS A 245 13.75 4.96 -16.25
CA LYS A 245 12.69 4.91 -15.23
C LYS A 245 11.46 4.26 -15.88
N ARG A 246 10.96 3.17 -15.32
CA ARG A 246 9.89 2.39 -15.95
C ARG A 246 8.79 2.04 -14.97
N PHE A 247 7.58 1.92 -15.52
CA PHE A 247 6.47 1.26 -14.89
C PHE A 247 6.21 -0.03 -15.68
N CYS A 248 6.39 -1.17 -15.03
CA CYS A 248 6.39 -2.47 -15.70
C CYS A 248 5.17 -3.28 -15.26
N ARG A 249 4.48 -3.92 -16.20
CA ARG A 249 3.39 -4.88 -15.95
C ARG A 249 3.90 -6.32 -16.18
N PHE A 250 3.62 -7.20 -15.23
CA PHE A 250 3.91 -8.63 -15.31
C PHE A 250 2.60 -9.42 -15.16
N SER A 251 2.35 -10.32 -16.09
CA SER A 251 1.16 -11.19 -16.09
C SER A 251 1.56 -12.63 -15.85
N LYS A 252 0.66 -13.43 -15.26
CA LYS A 252 0.88 -14.87 -15.10
C LYS A 252 1.10 -15.53 -16.47
N CYS A 253 2.22 -16.25 -16.61
CA CYS A 253 2.52 -17.00 -17.82
C CYS A 253 1.76 -18.33 -17.86
N SER A 254 0.67 -18.40 -18.62
CA SER A 254 -0.13 -19.63 -18.80
C SER A 254 0.63 -20.77 -19.48
N LYS A 255 1.70 -20.47 -20.25
CA LYS A 255 2.53 -21.47 -20.95
C LYS A 255 3.77 -21.94 -20.17
N CYS A 256 4.18 -21.24 -19.11
CA CYS A 256 5.41 -21.55 -18.36
C CYS A 256 5.22 -22.71 -17.37
N VAL A 257 3.98 -23.04 -17.00
CA VAL A 257 3.65 -24.17 -16.11
C VAL A 257 3.91 -25.54 -16.78
N GLN A 258 3.95 -25.59 -18.12
CA GLN A 258 4.15 -26.86 -18.84
C GLN A 258 5.62 -27.30 -18.95
N SER A 259 6.60 -26.45 -18.65
CA SER A 259 8.03 -26.83 -18.74
C SER A 259 8.60 -27.45 -17.47
N LEU A 260 7.84 -27.51 -16.36
CA LEU A 260 8.27 -28.11 -15.09
C LEU A 260 7.73 -29.54 -14.87
N LYS A 261 6.98 -30.11 -15.82
CA LYS A 261 6.47 -31.49 -15.77
C LYS A 261 7.17 -32.46 -16.73
N LYS A 262 8.33 -32.10 -17.27
CA LYS A 262 9.20 -33.02 -18.02
C LYS A 262 10.63 -32.89 -17.53
N GLY A 263 10.96 -33.71 -16.55
CA GLY A 263 12.29 -33.92 -15.97
C GLY A 263 12.21 -35.11 -15.04
#